data_AF-A0A0G0LFH8-F1
#
_entry.id   AF-A0A0G0LFH8-F1
#
_cell.length_a   1.000
_cell.length_b   1.000
_cell.length_c   1.000
_cell.angle_alpha   90.00
_cell.angle_beta   90.00
_cell.angle_gamma   90.00
#
_symmetry.space_group_name_H-M   'P 1'
#
loop_
_entity.id
_entity.type
_entity.pdbx_description
1 polymer ?
#
loop_
_entity_poly.entity_id
_entity_poly.type
_entity_poly.pdbx_seq_one_letter_code
_entity_poly.pdbx_strand_id
1 'polypeptide(L)'
;MKLSVVLAVKNEEENIGACLDSVKQIADEMIVVDDGSSDKTVEIAKKHGAKVFSFVHKNNFHETKQFAIERAKGDWVLQLDADERVTKELADEIKEVVNFSDKENQSRVLSSSSTVHNTLSSKHLKLFLRHQKLIEQREGHLGKKTGEVVAFFITRRNFFLGRPLIHAGVYPDGVIRLIKNGKARLPAKSVHELMEIDGEVGWLFNDLEHHDSPTLKRYLDRMNRYTDLQAKEFETKKIPATNWNLFKYSFIVPSVNFLKLYFRHKGILDGRQGFLWSVFSSLHFPITYFKYYQSKLK
;
A
#
# COMPACT_ATOMS: atom_id res chain seq x y z
N MET A 1 -2.93 19.67 16.66
CA MET A 1 -3.76 18.45 16.73
C MET A 1 -2.91 17.29 17.20
N LYS A 2 -3.51 16.25 17.79
CA LYS A 2 -2.81 15.02 18.19
C LYS A 2 -2.83 13.98 17.08
N LEU A 3 -1.70 13.30 16.87
CA LEU A 3 -1.54 12.24 15.89
C LEU A 3 -1.37 10.87 16.57
N SER A 4 -2.31 9.97 16.33
CA SER A 4 -2.16 8.55 16.66
C SER A 4 -1.53 7.80 15.49
N VAL A 5 -0.50 7.01 15.72
CA VAL A 5 0.02 6.06 14.73
C VAL A 5 -0.47 4.66 15.08
N VAL A 6 -1.09 3.98 14.12
CA VAL A 6 -1.72 2.67 14.33
C VAL A 6 -1.18 1.63 13.36
N LEU A 7 -0.83 0.45 13.87
CA LEU A 7 -0.33 -0.67 13.08
C LEU A 7 -1.15 -1.93 13.38
N ALA A 8 -1.36 -2.74 12.35
CA ALA A 8 -1.78 -4.14 12.47
C ALA A 8 -0.58 -5.01 12.07
N VAL A 9 -0.21 -6.00 12.89
CA VAL A 9 1.04 -6.74 12.71
C VAL A 9 0.87 -8.24 12.94
N LYS A 10 1.69 -9.03 12.23
CA LYS A 10 1.86 -10.46 12.46
C LYS A 10 3.23 -10.92 11.98
N ASN A 11 4.08 -11.34 12.89
CA ASN A 11 5.44 -11.82 12.61
C ASN A 11 6.28 -10.83 11.78
N GLU A 12 6.46 -9.61 12.29
CA GLU A 12 7.19 -8.51 11.66
C GLU A 12 8.39 -8.05 12.51
N GLU A 13 9.06 -8.95 13.25
CA GLU A 13 10.20 -8.59 14.11
C GLU A 13 11.35 -7.90 13.36
N GLU A 14 11.52 -8.20 12.07
CA GLU A 14 12.54 -7.60 11.21
C GLU A 14 12.23 -6.15 10.82
N ASN A 15 10.96 -5.74 10.84
CA ASN A 15 10.51 -4.47 10.27
C ASN A 15 9.97 -3.50 11.31
N ILE A 16 9.21 -4.00 12.31
CA ILE A 16 8.39 -3.18 13.20
C ILE A 16 9.21 -2.13 13.98
N GLY A 17 10.42 -2.46 14.41
CA GLY A 17 11.26 -1.51 15.17
C GLY A 17 11.57 -0.27 14.35
N ALA A 18 12.01 -0.46 13.11
CA ALA A 18 12.38 0.66 12.26
C ALA A 18 11.17 1.45 11.72
N CYS A 19 10.01 0.80 11.56
CA CYS A 19 8.75 1.49 11.31
C CYS A 19 8.40 2.44 12.47
N LEU A 20 8.42 1.93 13.72
CA LEU A 20 8.11 2.73 14.91
C LEU A 20 9.13 3.86 15.15
N ASP A 21 10.41 3.60 14.89
CA ASP A 21 11.45 4.65 14.95
C ASP A 21 11.19 5.78 13.95
N SER A 22 10.70 5.47 12.75
CA SER A 22 10.42 6.46 11.70
C SER A 22 9.33 7.48 12.07
N VAL A 23 8.44 7.13 12.99
CA VAL A 23 7.32 7.97 13.43
C VAL A 23 7.47 8.54 14.83
N LYS A 24 8.51 8.15 15.57
CA LYS A 24 8.70 8.50 16.98
C LYS A 24 8.70 10.00 17.26
N GLN A 25 9.10 10.81 16.29
CA GLN A 25 9.15 12.28 16.41
C GLN A 25 7.84 12.99 16.05
N ILE A 26 6.85 12.27 15.52
CA ILE A 26 5.58 12.85 15.06
C ILE A 26 4.36 12.25 15.77
N ALA A 27 4.48 11.05 16.33
CA ALA A 27 3.39 10.36 17.00
C ALA A 27 3.21 10.83 18.45
N ASP A 28 2.01 11.29 18.80
CA ASP A 28 1.61 11.52 20.20
C ASP A 28 1.27 10.22 20.92
N GLU A 29 0.81 9.21 20.16
CA GLU A 29 0.70 7.85 20.64
C GLU A 29 0.93 6.83 19.52
N MET A 30 1.46 5.66 19.89
CA MET A 30 1.63 4.53 19.00
C MET A 30 0.81 3.36 19.51
N ILE A 31 -0.01 2.78 18.64
CA ILE A 31 -0.88 1.64 18.93
C ILE A 31 -0.53 0.52 17.96
N VAL A 32 -0.26 -0.65 18.50
CA VAL A 32 0.05 -1.85 17.71
C VAL A 32 -0.98 -2.91 18.06
N VAL A 33 -1.65 -3.45 17.05
CA VAL A 33 -2.58 -4.57 17.20
C VAL A 33 -1.93 -5.82 16.60
N ASP A 34 -1.69 -6.81 17.44
CA ASP A 34 -1.04 -8.07 17.09
C ASP A 34 -2.07 -9.17 16.77
N ASP A 35 -1.92 -9.77 15.58
CA ASP A 35 -2.71 -10.92 15.09
C ASP A 35 -2.03 -12.26 15.40
N GLY A 36 -1.56 -12.40 16.65
CA GLY A 36 -0.97 -13.64 17.16
C GLY A 36 0.43 -13.91 16.63
N SER A 37 1.34 -12.95 16.79
CA SER A 37 2.75 -13.16 16.45
C SER A 37 3.40 -14.21 17.35
N SER A 38 4.24 -15.05 16.75
CA SER A 38 5.04 -16.08 17.42
C SER A 38 6.52 -15.69 17.57
N ASP A 39 6.92 -14.56 16.99
CA ASP A 39 8.27 -14.01 17.00
C ASP A 39 8.38 -12.84 18.02
N LYS A 40 9.45 -12.04 17.95
CA LYS A 40 9.68 -10.93 18.89
C LYS A 40 8.91 -9.65 18.57
N THR A 41 7.96 -9.67 17.62
CA THR A 41 7.20 -8.48 17.19
C THR A 41 6.62 -7.69 18.35
N VAL A 42 5.91 -8.36 19.27
CA VAL A 42 5.25 -7.73 20.42
C VAL A 42 6.26 -7.15 21.41
N GLU A 43 7.36 -7.85 21.66
CA GLU A 43 8.44 -7.38 22.54
C GLU A 43 9.06 -6.09 22.01
N ILE A 44 9.39 -6.09 20.70
CA ILE A 44 9.98 -4.94 20.02
C ILE A 44 9.02 -3.75 20.06
N ALA A 45 7.73 -3.96 19.75
CA ALA A 45 6.72 -2.89 19.80
C ALA A 45 6.65 -2.21 21.19
N LYS A 46 6.60 -3.01 22.26
CA LYS A 46 6.57 -2.49 23.64
C LYS A 46 7.84 -1.71 23.98
N LYS A 47 9.01 -2.19 23.55
CA LYS A 47 10.29 -1.51 23.76
C LYS A 47 10.34 -0.13 23.09
N HIS A 48 9.64 0.05 21.97
CA HIS A 48 9.53 1.34 21.28
C HIS A 48 8.46 2.26 21.90
N GLY A 49 7.78 1.84 22.97
CA GLY A 49 6.78 2.65 23.68
C GLY A 49 5.37 2.53 23.10
N ALA A 50 5.11 1.57 22.21
CA ALA A 50 3.78 1.36 21.66
C ALA A 50 2.84 0.65 22.66
N LYS A 51 1.57 1.04 22.66
CA LYS A 51 0.48 0.31 23.34
C LYS A 51 0.11 -0.89 22.49
N VAL A 52 0.38 -2.09 22.97
CA VAL A 52 0.10 -3.33 22.23
C VAL A 52 -1.21 -3.95 22.67
N PHE A 53 -2.07 -4.27 21.70
CA PHE A 53 -3.32 -5.02 21.88
C PHE A 53 -3.23 -6.33 21.10
N SER A 54 -3.94 -7.37 21.56
CA SER A 54 -4.11 -8.60 20.80
C SER A 54 -5.48 -8.62 20.15
N PHE A 55 -5.52 -8.96 18.87
CA PHE A 55 -6.75 -9.24 18.14
C PHE A 55 -6.46 -10.24 17.03
N VAL A 56 -6.88 -11.49 17.25
CA VAL A 56 -6.73 -12.56 16.26
C VAL A 56 -7.96 -12.56 15.35
N HIS A 57 -7.77 -12.20 14.08
CA HIS A 57 -8.85 -12.19 13.11
C HIS A 57 -9.06 -13.58 12.51
N LYS A 58 -10.30 -13.93 12.13
CA LYS A 58 -10.57 -15.25 11.54
C LYS A 58 -10.29 -15.29 10.03
N ASN A 59 -10.71 -14.25 9.30
CA ASN A 59 -10.74 -14.30 7.82
C ASN A 59 -10.19 -13.05 7.11
N ASN A 60 -10.13 -11.88 7.77
CA ASN A 60 -9.74 -10.64 7.10
C ASN A 60 -8.80 -9.75 7.95
N PHE A 61 -7.60 -9.50 7.43
CA PHE A 61 -6.60 -8.64 8.08
C PHE A 61 -7.05 -7.17 8.23
N HIS A 62 -8.01 -6.72 7.40
CA HIS A 62 -8.58 -5.38 7.54
C HIS A 62 -9.40 -5.22 8.82
N GLU A 63 -9.90 -6.31 9.43
CA GLU A 63 -10.53 -6.25 10.75
C GLU A 63 -9.53 -5.79 11.80
N THR A 64 -8.30 -6.31 11.75
CA THR A 64 -7.21 -5.91 12.66
C THR A 64 -6.81 -4.45 12.45
N LYS A 65 -6.76 -3.99 11.20
CA LYS A 65 -6.48 -2.56 10.89
C LYS A 65 -7.59 -1.65 11.42
N GLN A 66 -8.85 -1.99 11.19
CA GLN A 66 -9.99 -1.22 11.69
C GLN A 66 -10.00 -1.17 13.23
N PHE A 67 -9.75 -2.30 13.88
CA PHE A 67 -9.64 -2.40 15.34
C PHE A 67 -8.49 -1.56 15.92
N ALA A 68 -7.40 -1.37 15.15
CA ALA A 68 -6.31 -0.47 15.50
C ALA A 68 -6.72 1.00 15.39
N ILE A 69 -7.43 1.37 14.31
CA ILE A 69 -7.98 2.72 14.12
C ILE A 69 -8.94 3.09 15.25
N GLU A 70 -9.82 2.18 15.67
CA GLU A 70 -10.80 2.41 16.75
C GLU A 70 -10.17 2.66 18.14
N ARG A 71 -8.89 2.33 18.32
CA ARG A 71 -8.14 2.59 19.56
C ARG A 71 -7.47 3.96 19.58
N ALA A 72 -7.37 4.60 18.43
CA ALA A 72 -6.75 5.91 18.31
C ALA A 72 -7.57 6.96 19.07
N LYS A 73 -6.88 7.79 19.84
CA LYS A 73 -7.44 8.91 20.60
C LYS A 73 -7.01 10.27 20.06
N GLY A 74 -6.12 10.30 19.08
CA GLY A 74 -5.68 11.50 18.37
C GLY A 74 -6.79 12.03 17.45
N ASP A 75 -6.67 13.29 17.08
CA ASP A 75 -7.56 13.94 16.11
C ASP A 75 -7.32 13.38 14.70
N TRP A 76 -6.07 13.00 14.42
CA TRP A 76 -5.63 12.33 13.21
C TRP A 76 -5.06 10.94 13.52
N VAL A 77 -5.21 10.04 12.57
CA VAL A 77 -4.72 8.66 12.61
C VAL A 77 -3.86 8.42 11.39
N LEU A 78 -2.60 8.06 11.61
CA LEU A 78 -1.71 7.53 10.58
C LEU A 78 -1.69 6.01 10.71
N GLN A 79 -2.42 5.32 9.83
CA GLN A 79 -2.37 3.87 9.72
C GLN A 79 -1.14 3.48 8.92
N LEU A 80 -0.29 2.59 9.44
CA LEU A 80 0.90 2.08 8.75
C LEU A 80 0.90 0.55 8.74
N ASP A 81 1.57 -0.02 7.74
CA ASP A 81 2.02 -1.41 7.76
C ASP A 81 3.44 -1.48 8.35
N ALA A 82 3.81 -2.60 9.01
CA ALA A 82 5.08 -2.68 9.75
C ALA A 82 6.32 -2.60 8.86
N ASP A 83 6.20 -2.87 7.56
CA ASP A 83 7.24 -2.72 6.54
C ASP A 83 7.27 -1.33 5.89
N GLU A 84 6.45 -0.38 6.36
CA GLU A 84 6.44 1.00 5.91
C GLU A 84 7.28 1.90 6.82
N ARG A 85 7.93 2.92 6.25
CA ARG A 85 8.76 3.88 7.00
C ARG A 85 8.48 5.30 6.52
N VAL A 86 8.16 6.17 7.47
CA VAL A 86 7.92 7.59 7.20
C VAL A 86 9.26 8.28 6.99
N THR A 87 9.45 8.87 5.79
CA THR A 87 10.64 9.68 5.50
C THR A 87 10.59 10.98 6.31
N LYS A 88 11.75 11.64 6.48
CA LYS A 88 11.79 12.92 7.20
C LYS A 88 10.90 13.97 6.52
N GLU A 89 10.95 14.02 5.20
CA GLU A 89 10.18 14.95 4.39
C GLU A 89 8.67 14.69 4.53
N LEU A 90 8.27 13.40 4.54
CA LEU A 90 6.88 13.03 4.81
C LEU A 90 6.47 13.33 6.25
N ALA A 91 7.35 13.13 7.23
CA ALA A 91 7.08 13.46 8.63
C ALA A 91 6.81 14.97 8.82
N ASP A 92 7.62 15.82 8.17
CA ASP A 92 7.46 17.26 8.19
C ASP A 92 6.15 17.69 7.49
N GLU A 93 5.83 17.07 6.35
CA GLU A 93 4.57 17.30 5.64
C GLU A 93 3.34 16.85 6.46
N ILE A 94 3.41 15.71 7.14
CA ILE A 94 2.32 15.23 8.02
C ILE A 94 2.11 16.23 9.16
N LYS A 95 3.19 16.68 9.83
CA LYS A 95 3.13 17.68 10.90
C LYS A 95 2.48 18.99 10.45
N GLU A 96 2.71 19.39 9.21
CA GLU A 96 2.09 20.56 8.60
C GLU A 96 0.56 20.35 8.44
N VAL A 97 0.14 19.33 7.69
CA VAL A 97 -1.27 19.14 7.33
C VAL A 97 -2.19 18.81 8.51
N VAL A 98 -1.67 18.15 9.55
CA VAL A 98 -2.46 17.84 10.75
C VAL A 98 -2.72 19.09 11.60
N ASN A 99 -1.91 20.15 11.45
CA ASN A 99 -2.08 21.41 12.17
C ASN A 99 -2.74 22.51 11.33
N PHE A 100 -2.95 22.27 10.03
CA PHE A 100 -3.71 23.16 9.16
C PHE A 100 -5.20 23.20 9.51
N SER A 101 -5.81 24.36 9.28
CA SER A 101 -7.25 24.52 9.24
C SER A 101 -7.87 23.81 8.03
N ASP A 102 -9.17 23.53 8.07
CA ASP A 102 -9.87 22.90 6.95
C ASP A 102 -9.76 23.75 5.67
N LYS A 103 -9.71 25.09 5.77
CA LYS A 103 -9.52 26.00 4.63
C LYS A 103 -8.12 25.90 4.03
N GLU A 104 -7.08 25.77 4.85
CA GLU A 104 -5.70 25.60 4.38
C GLU A 104 -5.51 24.24 3.72
N ASN A 105 -6.06 23.18 4.33
CA ASN A 105 -6.06 21.85 3.72
C ASN A 105 -6.87 21.81 2.43
N GLN A 106 -8.06 22.42 2.38
CA GLN A 106 -8.80 22.59 1.11
C GLN A 106 -7.96 23.32 0.08
N SER A 107 -7.32 24.42 0.46
CA SER A 107 -6.47 25.20 -0.45
C SER A 107 -5.30 24.38 -0.95
N ARG A 108 -4.71 23.49 -0.13
CA ARG A 108 -3.67 22.53 -0.55
C ARG A 108 -4.21 21.52 -1.56
N VAL A 109 -5.40 20.97 -1.32
CA VAL A 109 -6.04 20.03 -2.24
C VAL A 109 -6.42 20.72 -3.56
N LEU A 110 -6.93 21.95 -3.50
CA LEU A 110 -7.31 22.73 -4.68
C LEU A 110 -6.09 23.28 -5.44
N SER A 111 -5.02 23.68 -4.76
CA SER A 111 -3.76 24.10 -5.41
C SER A 111 -3.01 22.90 -5.98
N SER A 112 -3.18 21.72 -5.39
CA SER A 112 -2.85 20.49 -6.09
C SER A 112 -3.76 20.32 -7.32
N SER A 113 -5.06 20.58 -7.25
CA SER A 113 -5.93 20.41 -8.42
C SER A 113 -5.80 21.52 -9.49
N SER A 114 -5.21 22.67 -9.17
CA SER A 114 -5.20 23.90 -9.97
C SER A 114 -3.76 24.33 -10.26
N THR A 115 -3.42 24.52 -11.54
CA THR A 115 -2.06 24.82 -12.04
C THR A 115 -1.51 26.22 -11.65
N VAL A 116 -1.70 26.70 -10.42
CA VAL A 116 -1.33 28.06 -10.02
C VAL A 116 -0.48 28.05 -8.76
N HIS A 117 0.82 28.25 -8.98
CA HIS A 117 1.87 28.67 -8.05
C HIS A 117 1.92 28.06 -6.63
N ASN A 118 2.67 26.96 -6.50
CA ASN A 118 3.90 26.93 -5.71
C ASN A 118 4.64 25.61 -5.97
N THR A 119 5.91 25.75 -6.34
CA THR A 119 7.10 24.87 -6.48
C THR A 119 7.03 23.34 -6.24
N LEU A 120 5.88 22.69 -6.33
CA LEU A 120 5.76 21.24 -6.55
C LEU A 120 5.76 21.02 -8.06
N SER A 121 6.72 20.25 -8.55
CA SER A 121 6.88 19.99 -9.98
C SER A 121 5.54 19.55 -10.59
N SER A 122 5.03 20.34 -11.54
CA SER A 122 3.75 20.12 -12.25
C SER A 122 3.58 18.71 -12.81
N LYS A 123 4.69 17.97 -12.97
CA LYS A 123 4.73 16.56 -13.36
C LYS A 123 4.20 15.62 -12.27
N HIS A 124 4.58 15.82 -10.99
CA HIS A 124 4.10 15.00 -9.87
C HIS A 124 2.60 15.13 -9.71
N LEU A 125 2.12 16.36 -9.81
CA LEU A 125 0.71 16.62 -9.69
C LEU A 125 -0.13 15.97 -10.80
N LYS A 126 0.29 16.12 -12.07
CA LYS A 126 -0.37 15.45 -13.20
C LYS A 126 -0.41 13.92 -13.02
N LEU A 127 0.64 13.37 -12.41
CA LEU A 127 0.75 11.96 -12.13
C LEU A 127 -0.25 11.53 -11.04
N PHE A 128 -0.39 12.29 -9.95
CA PHE A 128 -1.37 12.02 -8.90
C PHE A 128 -2.81 12.17 -9.39
N LEU A 129 -3.14 13.23 -10.15
CA LEU A 129 -4.48 13.38 -10.75
C LEU A 129 -4.82 12.23 -11.69
N ARG A 130 -3.83 11.74 -12.47
CA ARG A 130 -4.01 10.54 -13.29
C ARG A 130 -4.23 9.30 -12.44
N HIS A 131 -3.45 9.12 -11.37
CA HIS A 131 -3.54 7.98 -10.48
C HIS A 131 -4.90 7.96 -9.75
N GLN A 132 -5.33 9.09 -9.20
CA GLN A 132 -6.66 9.26 -8.61
C GLN A 132 -7.77 8.89 -9.59
N LYS A 133 -7.71 9.37 -10.84
CA LYS A 133 -8.69 9.01 -11.88
C LYS A 133 -8.74 7.50 -12.12
N LEU A 134 -7.61 6.81 -12.13
CA LEU A 134 -7.56 5.36 -12.31
C LEU A 134 -8.16 4.60 -11.12
N ILE A 135 -7.92 5.06 -9.89
CA ILE A 135 -8.55 4.49 -8.69
C ILE A 135 -10.07 4.70 -8.77
N GLU A 136 -10.52 5.92 -9.03
CA GLU A 136 -11.96 6.24 -9.06
C GLU A 136 -12.71 5.49 -10.18
N GLN A 137 -12.06 5.24 -11.32
CA GLN A 137 -12.63 4.41 -12.39
C GLN A 137 -12.80 2.94 -12.00
N ARG A 138 -11.92 2.42 -11.15
CA ARG A 138 -11.90 1.01 -10.77
C ARG A 138 -12.80 0.73 -9.57
N GLU A 139 -12.79 1.62 -8.58
CA GLU A 139 -13.35 1.38 -7.24
C GLU A 139 -14.49 2.36 -6.88
N GLY A 140 -14.80 3.33 -7.75
CA GLY A 140 -15.80 4.37 -7.51
C GLY A 140 -15.23 5.67 -6.93
N HIS A 141 -16.07 6.70 -6.83
CA HIS A 141 -15.63 8.01 -6.33
C HIS A 141 -15.23 7.95 -4.86
N LEU A 142 -14.08 8.54 -4.53
CA LEU A 142 -13.50 8.56 -3.19
C LEU A 142 -13.91 9.82 -2.43
N GLY A 143 -14.48 9.62 -1.24
CA GLY A 143 -14.90 10.73 -0.38
C GLY A 143 -16.15 11.48 -0.88
N LYS A 144 -16.41 12.63 -0.26
CA LYS A 144 -17.53 13.52 -0.55
C LYS A 144 -17.05 14.98 -0.53
N LYS A 145 -17.55 15.80 -1.47
CA LYS A 145 -17.30 17.25 -1.48
C LYS A 145 -18.05 17.94 -0.34
N THR A 146 -17.38 18.07 0.78
CA THR A 146 -17.92 18.62 2.03
C THR A 146 -17.22 19.91 2.43
N GLY A 147 -16.08 20.23 1.83
CA GLY A 147 -15.16 21.25 2.32
C GLY A 147 -14.34 20.82 3.55
N GLU A 148 -14.50 19.61 4.06
CA GLU A 148 -13.65 19.12 5.15
C GLU A 148 -12.65 18.11 4.56
N VAL A 149 -11.36 18.41 4.58
CA VAL A 149 -10.33 17.44 4.17
C VAL A 149 -10.07 16.51 5.34
N VAL A 150 -10.46 15.25 5.18
CA VAL A 150 -10.45 14.26 6.26
C VAL A 150 -9.52 13.07 6.00
N ALA A 151 -8.92 12.98 4.81
CA ALA A 151 -8.02 11.89 4.47
C ALA A 151 -6.97 12.34 3.46
N PHE A 152 -5.80 11.71 3.49
CA PHE A 152 -4.74 11.92 2.52
C PHE A 152 -4.19 10.60 1.98
N PHE A 153 -4.06 10.56 0.66
CA PHE A 153 -3.19 9.63 -0.02
C PHE A 153 -1.74 9.94 0.28
N ILE A 154 -0.95 8.89 0.50
CA ILE A 154 0.50 8.93 0.63
C ILE A 154 1.07 8.00 -0.41
N THR A 155 2.12 8.45 -1.11
CA THR A 155 2.74 7.65 -2.16
C THR A 155 3.75 6.68 -1.56
N ARG A 156 3.61 5.39 -1.85
CA ARG A 156 4.59 4.39 -1.48
C ARG A 156 5.71 4.32 -2.49
N ARG A 157 6.94 4.46 -2.00
CA ARG A 157 8.16 4.13 -2.73
C ARG A 157 8.57 2.71 -2.36
N ASN A 158 8.22 1.78 -3.25
CA ASN A 158 8.46 0.35 -3.06
C ASN A 158 9.94 0.00 -3.23
N PHE A 159 10.54 -0.65 -2.23
CA PHE A 159 11.90 -1.17 -2.29
C PHE A 159 11.90 -2.64 -2.72
N PHE A 160 12.74 -2.95 -3.70
CA PHE A 160 12.95 -4.31 -4.18
C PHE A 160 14.43 -4.63 -4.21
N LEU A 161 14.85 -5.67 -3.47
CA LEU A 161 16.24 -6.08 -3.35
C LEU A 161 17.17 -4.91 -2.94
N GLY A 162 16.73 -4.14 -1.93
CA GLY A 162 17.50 -3.05 -1.33
C GLY A 162 17.56 -1.74 -2.12
N ARG A 163 16.80 -1.60 -3.22
CA ARG A 163 16.72 -0.33 -3.97
C ARG A 163 15.27 0.06 -4.28
N PRO A 164 14.95 1.35 -4.35
CA PRO A 164 13.63 1.80 -4.77
C PRO A 164 13.37 1.45 -6.24
N LEU A 165 12.17 0.96 -6.53
CA LEU A 165 11.65 0.78 -7.90
C LEU A 165 10.80 2.00 -8.28
N ILE A 166 11.27 2.76 -9.26
CA ILE A 166 10.61 3.98 -9.72
C ILE A 166 9.87 3.74 -11.05
N HIS A 167 10.35 2.80 -11.85
CA HIS A 167 9.79 2.45 -13.14
C HIS A 167 9.08 1.10 -13.07
N ALA A 168 8.97 0.40 -14.21
CA ALA A 168 8.27 -0.88 -14.34
C ALA A 168 6.80 -0.85 -13.88
N GLY A 169 6.17 0.32 -13.84
CA GLY A 169 4.77 0.49 -13.46
C GLY A 169 4.50 0.32 -11.96
N VAL A 170 5.55 0.42 -11.13
CA VAL A 170 5.47 0.26 -9.67
C VAL A 170 5.17 1.57 -8.95
N TYR A 171 5.70 2.69 -9.44
CA TYR A 171 5.53 4.01 -8.85
C TYR A 171 4.76 4.95 -9.80
N PRO A 172 3.90 5.84 -9.28
CA PRO A 172 3.53 6.00 -7.87
C PRO A 172 2.45 5.00 -7.47
N ASP A 173 2.50 4.61 -6.20
CA ASP A 173 1.58 3.67 -5.55
C ASP A 173 0.89 4.37 -4.38
N GLY A 174 -0.26 5.00 -4.67
CA GLY A 174 -0.98 5.81 -3.69
C GLY A 174 -1.86 4.96 -2.78
N VAL A 175 -1.72 5.15 -1.47
CA VAL A 175 -2.59 4.54 -0.46
C VAL A 175 -3.08 5.58 0.54
N ILE A 176 -4.32 5.43 1.01
CA ILE A 176 -4.87 6.29 2.06
C ILE A 176 -4.34 5.79 3.40
N ARG A 177 -3.56 6.63 4.08
CA ARG A 177 -2.83 6.28 5.31
C ARG A 177 -3.06 7.29 6.43
N LEU A 178 -3.21 8.57 6.10
CA LEU A 178 -3.50 9.63 7.07
C LEU A 178 -4.99 9.98 7.00
N ILE A 179 -5.72 9.83 8.10
CA ILE A 179 -7.16 10.05 8.20
C ILE A 179 -7.52 10.83 9.46
N LYS A 180 -8.59 11.63 9.41
CA LYS A 180 -9.17 12.28 10.59
C LYS A 180 -9.96 11.24 11.37
N ASN A 181 -9.79 11.21 12.68
CA ASN A 181 -10.41 10.20 13.52
C ASN A 181 -11.95 10.27 13.45
N GLY A 182 -12.60 9.12 13.31
CA GLY A 182 -14.06 9.01 13.14
C GLY A 182 -14.60 9.40 11.75
N LYS A 183 -13.75 9.83 10.80
CA LYS A 183 -14.16 10.26 9.45
C LYS A 183 -13.81 9.27 8.34
N ALA A 184 -13.06 8.21 8.66
CA ALA A 184 -12.78 7.12 7.73
C ALA A 184 -12.86 5.77 8.43
N ARG A 185 -13.29 4.74 7.69
CA ARG A 185 -13.38 3.36 8.19
C ARG A 185 -12.98 2.35 7.12
N LEU A 186 -12.38 1.26 7.53
CA LEU A 186 -12.18 0.08 6.69
C LEU A 186 -13.42 -0.82 6.84
N PRO A 187 -14.25 -1.00 5.79
CA PRO A 187 -15.48 -1.78 5.88
C PRO A 187 -15.26 -3.29 6.10
N ALA A 188 -14.02 -3.77 5.92
CA ALA A 188 -13.59 -5.15 6.18
C ALA A 188 -14.42 -6.23 5.45
N LYS A 189 -15.06 -5.93 4.31
CA LYS A 189 -15.80 -6.94 3.53
C LYS A 189 -14.90 -7.67 2.53
N SER A 190 -13.82 -7.04 2.05
CA SER A 190 -12.84 -7.65 1.13
C SER A 190 -11.40 -7.15 1.38
N VAL A 191 -10.40 -7.94 0.98
CA VAL A 191 -8.97 -7.57 1.03
C VAL A 191 -8.61 -6.42 0.07
N HIS A 192 -9.48 -6.13 -0.90
CA HIS A 192 -9.27 -5.10 -1.92
C HIS A 192 -10.11 -3.83 -1.72
N GLU A 193 -10.88 -3.71 -0.63
CA GLU A 193 -11.71 -2.52 -0.41
C GLU A 193 -10.90 -1.30 0.04
N LEU A 194 -11.24 -0.15 -0.56
CA LEU A 194 -10.77 1.17 -0.12
C LEU A 194 -11.46 1.57 1.20
N MET A 195 -10.84 2.50 1.94
CA MET A 195 -11.51 3.12 3.09
C MET A 195 -12.77 3.86 2.64
N GLU A 196 -13.85 3.70 3.38
CA GLU A 196 -15.00 4.59 3.27
C GLU A 196 -14.70 5.89 4.01
N ILE A 197 -14.90 7.03 3.34
CA ILE A 197 -14.46 8.34 3.81
C ILE A 197 -15.64 9.31 3.80
N ASP A 198 -15.87 9.98 4.93
CA ASP A 198 -16.90 10.99 5.11
C ASP A 198 -16.33 12.40 5.05
N GLY A 199 -15.77 12.75 3.89
CA GLY A 199 -15.20 14.06 3.61
C GLY A 199 -14.31 14.05 2.37
N GLU A 200 -13.55 15.13 2.17
CA GLU A 200 -12.65 15.28 1.04
C GLU A 200 -11.31 14.56 1.26
N VAL A 201 -10.72 14.10 0.16
CA VAL A 201 -9.46 13.37 0.15
C VAL A 201 -8.41 14.19 -0.59
N GLY A 202 -7.25 14.39 0.04
CA GLY A 202 -6.09 15.04 -0.54
C GLY A 202 -4.96 14.07 -0.88
N TRP A 203 -3.85 14.62 -1.37
CA TRP A 203 -2.59 13.91 -1.57
C TRP A 203 -1.46 14.59 -0.80
N LEU A 204 -0.61 13.77 -0.18
CA LEU A 204 0.72 14.18 0.26
C LEU A 204 1.73 13.93 -0.86
N PHE A 205 2.76 14.75 -0.92
CA PHE A 205 3.72 14.77 -2.02
C PHE A 205 5.00 14.01 -1.71
N ASN A 206 5.31 13.76 -0.44
CA ASN A 206 6.48 13.02 -0.03
C ASN A 206 6.20 11.53 0.12
N ASP A 207 7.25 10.74 -0.03
CA ASP A 207 7.16 9.28 -0.10
C ASP A 207 7.11 8.64 1.29
N LEU A 208 6.30 7.59 1.39
CA LEU A 208 6.38 6.55 2.39
C LEU A 208 7.24 5.43 1.82
N GLU A 209 8.34 5.06 2.48
CA GLU A 209 9.12 3.91 2.01
C GLU A 209 8.43 2.62 2.37
N HIS A 210 8.38 1.66 1.44
CA HIS A 210 7.73 0.37 1.65
C HIS A 210 8.73 -0.76 1.37
N HIS A 211 9.11 -1.48 2.43
CA HIS A 211 10.17 -2.49 2.47
C HIS A 211 9.59 -3.91 2.51
N ASP A 212 8.67 -4.21 1.60
CA ASP A 212 7.91 -5.47 1.59
C ASP A 212 8.77 -6.72 1.29
N SER A 213 9.84 -6.55 0.50
CA SER A 213 10.64 -7.62 -0.11
C SER A 213 12.13 -7.26 -0.16
N PRO A 214 12.80 -7.08 1.00
CA PRO A 214 14.22 -6.77 1.05
C PRO A 214 15.09 -7.91 0.49
N THR A 215 14.61 -9.15 0.56
CA THR A 215 15.32 -10.34 0.09
C THR A 215 14.55 -11.09 -1.00
N LEU A 216 15.31 -11.80 -1.85
CA LEU A 216 14.72 -12.63 -2.90
C LEU A 216 13.88 -13.78 -2.31
N LYS A 217 14.30 -14.35 -1.18
CA LYS A 217 13.56 -15.41 -0.48
C LYS A 217 12.14 -14.93 -0.09
N ARG A 218 12.03 -13.79 0.61
CA ARG A 218 10.74 -13.21 1.02
C ARG A 218 9.87 -12.91 -0.19
N TYR A 219 10.46 -12.41 -1.28
CA TYR A 219 9.75 -12.18 -2.53
C TYR A 219 9.18 -13.48 -3.12
N LEU A 220 9.97 -14.55 -3.21
CA LEU A 220 9.53 -15.83 -3.78
C LEU A 220 8.46 -16.50 -2.91
N ASP A 221 8.59 -16.46 -1.58
CA ASP A 221 7.59 -16.95 -0.63
C ASP A 221 6.24 -16.23 -0.84
N ARG A 222 6.30 -14.91 -1.06
CA ARG A 222 5.12 -14.10 -1.40
C ARG A 222 4.54 -14.45 -2.76
N MET A 223 5.36 -14.52 -3.81
CA MET A 223 4.94 -14.91 -5.16
C MET A 223 4.22 -16.26 -5.15
N ASN A 224 4.71 -17.22 -4.36
CA ASN A 224 4.07 -18.52 -4.24
C ASN A 224 2.64 -18.41 -3.70
N ARG A 225 2.44 -17.66 -2.60
CA ARG A 225 1.10 -17.41 -2.03
C ARG A 225 0.17 -16.70 -3.01
N TYR A 226 0.64 -15.66 -3.70
CA TYR A 226 -0.18 -14.93 -4.68
C TYR A 226 -0.61 -15.81 -5.85
N THR A 227 0.32 -16.62 -6.38
CA THR A 227 0.01 -17.52 -7.50
C THR A 227 -0.92 -18.65 -7.10
N ASP A 228 -0.91 -19.11 -5.84
CA ASP A 228 -1.91 -20.04 -5.30
C ASP A 228 -3.31 -19.43 -5.27
N LEU A 229 -3.44 -18.17 -4.80
CA LEU A 229 -4.72 -17.46 -4.75
C LEU A 229 -5.27 -17.21 -6.17
N GLN A 230 -4.42 -16.76 -7.09
CA GLN A 230 -4.82 -16.53 -8.48
C GLN A 230 -5.20 -17.84 -9.19
N ALA A 231 -4.57 -18.96 -8.87
CA ALA A 231 -4.94 -20.26 -9.42
C ALA A 231 -6.38 -20.64 -8.99
N LYS A 232 -6.74 -20.40 -7.73
CA LYS A 232 -8.13 -20.56 -7.25
C LYS A 232 -9.09 -19.62 -7.96
N GLU A 233 -8.70 -18.37 -8.21
CA GLU A 233 -9.53 -17.46 -9.01
C GLU A 233 -9.76 -17.97 -10.44
N PHE A 234 -8.75 -18.61 -11.05
CA PHE A 234 -8.89 -19.20 -12.39
C PHE A 234 -9.91 -20.36 -12.37
N GLU A 235 -9.98 -21.12 -11.28
CA GLU A 235 -11.03 -22.13 -11.07
C GLU A 235 -12.41 -21.49 -10.94
N THR A 236 -12.54 -20.45 -10.11
CA THR A 236 -13.81 -19.72 -9.95
C THR A 236 -14.29 -19.10 -11.26
N LYS A 237 -13.37 -18.53 -12.05
CA LYS A 237 -13.63 -17.95 -13.38
C LYS A 237 -13.81 -19.01 -14.48
N LYS A 238 -13.64 -20.30 -14.17
CA LYS A 238 -13.78 -21.44 -15.09
C LYS A 238 -12.97 -21.27 -16.38
N ILE A 239 -11.71 -20.85 -16.26
CA ILE A 239 -10.83 -20.66 -17.42
C ILE A 239 -10.65 -21.99 -18.17
N PRO A 240 -10.93 -22.09 -19.48
CA PRO A 240 -10.82 -23.37 -20.20
C PRO A 240 -9.39 -23.94 -20.17
N ALA A 241 -9.21 -25.21 -19.80
CA ALA A 241 -7.90 -25.87 -19.75
C ALA A 241 -7.48 -26.42 -21.14
N THR A 242 -7.46 -25.55 -22.16
CA THR A 242 -7.11 -25.93 -23.53
C THR A 242 -5.62 -25.82 -23.81
N ASN A 243 -5.12 -26.53 -24.83
CA ASN A 243 -3.74 -26.40 -25.32
C ASN A 243 -3.40 -24.94 -25.70
N TRP A 244 -4.40 -24.20 -26.21
CA TRP A 244 -4.24 -22.78 -26.49
C TRP A 244 -3.98 -21.96 -25.23
N ASN A 245 -4.77 -22.16 -24.17
CA ASN A 245 -4.56 -21.44 -22.92
C ASN A 245 -3.23 -21.84 -22.26
N LEU A 246 -2.82 -23.11 -22.36
CA LEU A 246 -1.50 -23.55 -21.93
C LEU A 246 -0.40 -22.76 -22.66
N PHE A 247 -0.43 -22.70 -23.99
CA PHE A 247 0.54 -21.93 -24.78
C PHE A 247 0.49 -20.43 -24.45
N LYS A 248 -0.70 -19.85 -24.39
CA LYS A 248 -0.94 -18.43 -24.12
C LYS A 248 -0.37 -18.00 -22.77
N TYR A 249 -0.66 -18.72 -21.69
CA TYR A 249 -0.17 -18.37 -20.35
C TYR A 249 1.29 -18.77 -20.12
N SER A 250 1.81 -19.74 -20.87
CA SER A 250 3.24 -20.11 -20.81
C SER A 250 4.14 -19.11 -21.51
N PHE A 251 3.71 -18.55 -22.64
CA PHE A 251 4.59 -17.78 -23.53
C PHE A 251 4.07 -16.39 -23.87
N ILE A 252 2.83 -16.26 -24.34
CA ILE A 252 2.32 -14.99 -24.86
C ILE A 252 2.16 -13.96 -23.73
N VAL A 253 1.35 -14.28 -22.73
CA VAL A 253 1.03 -13.37 -21.61
C VAL A 253 2.29 -12.94 -20.85
N PRO A 254 3.19 -13.84 -20.40
CA PRO A 254 4.40 -13.44 -19.71
C PRO A 254 5.33 -12.59 -20.58
N SER A 255 5.49 -12.90 -21.87
CA SER A 255 6.34 -12.11 -22.78
C SER A 255 5.79 -10.71 -23.01
N VAL A 256 4.49 -10.59 -23.29
CA VAL A 256 3.83 -9.29 -23.46
C VAL A 256 3.94 -8.47 -22.17
N ASN A 257 3.73 -9.09 -21.01
CA ASN A 257 3.88 -8.41 -19.74
C ASN A 257 5.32 -7.96 -19.47
N PHE A 258 6.31 -8.78 -19.84
CA PHE A 258 7.72 -8.43 -19.66
C PHE A 258 8.08 -7.21 -20.51
N LEU A 259 7.72 -7.22 -21.80
CA LEU A 259 7.97 -6.11 -22.71
C LEU A 259 7.26 -4.83 -22.22
N LYS A 260 6.04 -4.99 -21.71
CA LYS A 260 5.24 -3.89 -21.13
C LYS A 260 5.92 -3.27 -19.91
N LEU A 261 6.42 -4.07 -18.97
CA LEU A 261 7.06 -3.56 -17.74
C LEU A 261 8.47 -3.02 -18.03
N TYR A 262 9.28 -3.79 -18.74
CA TYR A 262 10.69 -3.48 -18.94
C TYR A 262 10.93 -2.33 -19.91
N PHE A 263 10.24 -2.32 -21.06
CA PHE A 263 10.41 -1.29 -22.08
C PHE A 263 9.37 -0.18 -21.98
N ARG A 264 8.07 -0.50 -22.07
CA ARG A 264 7.03 0.53 -22.11
C ARG A 264 6.93 1.32 -20.79
N HIS A 265 7.04 0.63 -19.66
CA HIS A 265 7.12 1.26 -18.34
C HIS A 265 8.55 1.58 -17.90
N LYS A 266 9.53 1.48 -18.81
CA LYS A 266 10.92 1.89 -18.60
C LYS A 266 11.59 1.19 -17.41
N GLY A 267 11.19 -0.03 -17.06
CA GLY A 267 11.87 -0.83 -16.04
C GLY A 267 13.39 -0.97 -16.29
N ILE A 268 13.84 -0.85 -17.54
CA ILE A 268 15.27 -0.77 -17.88
C ILE A 268 16.03 0.35 -17.14
N LEU A 269 15.36 1.46 -16.80
CA LEU A 269 15.97 2.58 -16.06
C LEU A 269 16.23 2.26 -14.59
N ASP A 270 15.57 1.24 -14.03
CA ASP A 270 15.85 0.73 -12.67
C ASP A 270 16.96 -0.36 -12.69
N GLY A 271 17.65 -0.54 -13.82
CA GLY A 271 18.78 -1.44 -13.97
C GLY A 271 18.44 -2.90 -13.70
N ARG A 272 19.25 -3.56 -12.85
CA ARG A 272 19.09 -4.99 -12.52
C ARG A 272 17.79 -5.26 -11.78
N GLN A 273 17.39 -4.38 -10.87
CA GLN A 273 16.15 -4.50 -10.10
C GLN A 273 14.94 -4.41 -11.02
N GLY A 274 14.93 -3.46 -11.96
CA GLY A 274 13.83 -3.35 -12.92
C GLY A 274 13.74 -4.54 -13.88
N PHE A 275 14.89 -5.10 -14.29
CA PHE A 275 14.91 -6.35 -15.06
C PHE A 275 14.33 -7.52 -14.26
N LEU A 276 14.84 -7.77 -13.06
CA LEU A 276 14.39 -8.87 -12.20
C LEU A 276 12.91 -8.72 -11.84
N TRP A 277 12.47 -7.52 -11.48
CA TRP A 277 11.05 -7.23 -11.23
C TRP A 277 10.17 -7.56 -12.44
N SER A 278 10.59 -7.17 -13.65
CA SER A 278 9.84 -7.45 -14.87
C SER A 278 9.80 -8.95 -15.16
N VAL A 279 10.90 -9.68 -14.95
CA VAL A 279 10.96 -11.15 -15.11
C VAL A 279 10.00 -11.82 -14.13
N PHE A 280 10.15 -11.55 -12.83
CA PHE A 280 9.33 -12.23 -11.83
C PHE A 280 7.85 -11.87 -11.96
N SER A 281 7.52 -10.60 -12.20
CA SER A 281 6.14 -10.18 -12.45
C SER A 281 5.52 -10.90 -13.66
N SER A 282 6.33 -11.23 -14.67
CA SER A 282 5.88 -12.02 -15.80
C SER A 282 5.77 -13.51 -15.47
N LEU A 283 6.64 -14.06 -14.63
CA LEU A 283 6.59 -15.46 -14.23
C LEU A 283 5.35 -15.81 -13.37
N HIS A 284 4.68 -14.81 -12.78
CA HIS A 284 3.39 -15.03 -12.11
C HIS A 284 2.38 -15.76 -13.02
N PHE A 285 2.29 -15.38 -14.30
CA PHE A 285 1.28 -15.94 -15.22
C PHE A 285 1.44 -17.44 -15.49
N PRO A 286 2.62 -17.94 -15.93
CA PRO A 286 2.80 -19.36 -16.12
C PRO A 286 2.69 -20.15 -14.81
N ILE A 287 3.26 -19.65 -13.70
CA ILE A 287 3.19 -20.34 -12.40
C ILE A 287 1.73 -20.49 -11.95
N THR A 288 0.95 -19.41 -11.99
CA THR A 288 -0.49 -19.43 -11.69
C THR A 288 -1.22 -20.43 -12.58
N TYR A 289 -0.98 -20.40 -13.89
CA TYR A 289 -1.69 -21.31 -14.81
C TYR A 289 -1.28 -22.77 -14.62
N PHE A 290 -0.02 -23.08 -14.30
CA PHE A 290 0.43 -24.45 -14.05
C PHE A 290 -0.16 -25.03 -12.77
N LYS A 291 -0.23 -24.23 -11.71
CA LYS A 291 -0.94 -24.60 -10.47
C LYS A 291 -2.42 -24.87 -10.73
N TYR A 292 -3.06 -23.99 -11.49
CA TYR A 292 -4.45 -24.16 -11.94
C TYR A 292 -4.63 -25.42 -12.79
N TYR A 293 -3.75 -25.67 -13.76
CA TYR A 293 -3.84 -26.83 -14.64
C TYR A 293 -3.64 -28.14 -13.85
N GLN A 294 -2.70 -28.16 -12.90
CA GLN A 294 -2.47 -29.30 -12.02
C GLN A 294 -3.73 -29.67 -11.22
N SER A 295 -4.52 -28.69 -10.76
CA SER A 295 -5.76 -28.97 -10.03
C SER A 295 -6.86 -29.58 -10.91
N LYS A 296 -6.76 -29.47 -12.24
CA LYS A 296 -7.67 -30.12 -13.21
C LYS A 296 -7.27 -31.54 -13.61
N LEU A 297 -6.06 -31.96 -13.25
CA LEU A 297 -5.59 -33.33 -13.47
C LEU A 297 -6.02 -34.30 -12.35
N LYS A 298 -6.53 -33.75 -11.23
CA LYS A 298 -7.08 -34.50 -10.10
C LYS A 298 -8.57 -34.74 -10.29
#